data_AF-A0A5B0FVV2-F1
#
_entry.id   AF-A0A5B0FVV2-F1
#
_cell.length_a   1.000
_cell.length_b   1.000
_cell.length_c   1.000
_cell.angle_alpha   90.00
_cell.angle_beta   90.00
_cell.angle_gamma   90.00
#
_symmetry.space_group_name_H-M   'P 1'
#
loop_
_entity.id
_entity.type
_entity.pdbx_description
1 polymer ?
#
loop_
_entity_poly.entity_id
_entity_poly.type
_entity_poly.pdbx_seq_one_letter_code
_entity_poly.pdbx_strand_id
1 'polypeptide(L)'
;MSDHGELKRLAEAFPDYDYDSNTEPFFNGPSGESLGGGSTGFYCVYGPDFEIDGDHYDGNTLVEVTTRDQAKFICEAKAGILALITENEKLKGDLREVKDAKLGLSWAIGEIMGERDQLRTENAGLKTGYEAYEAQNAALLKDLESHKRMLLNAAISFGAVGAALGGEMDDDASELEGLAQELRKDAERYRWLRARDLETIRHGGVFAGQTPSNVVLNGDDLDANIDAVMGQGEQS
;
A
#
# COMPACT_ATOMS: atom_id res chain seq x y z
N MET A 1 -18.47 19.11 27.30
CA MET A 1 -17.63 18.07 27.95
C MET A 1 -17.80 18.29 29.43
N SER A 2 -18.33 17.31 30.17
CA SER A 2 -18.39 17.46 31.63
C SER A 2 -16.95 17.54 32.14
N ASP A 3 -16.61 18.66 32.75
CA ASP A 3 -15.35 18.85 33.44
C ASP A 3 -15.35 17.91 34.65
N HIS A 4 -14.44 16.94 34.68
CA HIS A 4 -14.31 16.01 35.80
C HIS A 4 -13.34 16.56 36.84
N GLY A 5 -12.81 17.78 36.69
CA GLY A 5 -11.84 18.38 37.59
C GLY A 5 -12.38 18.53 39.02
N GLU A 6 -13.66 18.84 39.18
CA GLU A 6 -14.31 18.87 40.49
C GLU A 6 -14.41 17.47 41.10
N LEU A 7 -14.86 16.48 40.33
CA LEU A 7 -14.99 15.11 40.83
C LEU A 7 -13.62 14.49 41.17
N LYS A 8 -12.60 14.77 40.35
CA LYS A 8 -11.20 14.36 40.58
C LYS A 8 -10.66 14.97 41.87
N ARG A 9 -10.80 16.29 42.03
CA ARG A 9 -10.41 17.01 43.24
C ARG A 9 -11.12 16.46 44.49
N LEU A 10 -12.42 16.18 44.39
CA LEU A 10 -13.19 15.59 45.49
C LEU A 10 -12.72 14.18 45.82
N ALA A 11 -12.44 13.34 44.82
CA ALA A 11 -11.93 11.99 45.03
C ALA A 11 -10.49 11.97 45.59
N GLU A 12 -9.62 12.87 45.14
CA GLU A 12 -8.26 13.03 45.65
C GLU A 12 -8.23 13.56 47.09
N ALA A 13 -9.14 14.47 47.43
CA ALA A 13 -9.31 14.98 48.79
C ALA A 13 -10.05 14.01 49.72
N PHE A 14 -10.68 12.97 49.17
CA PHE A 14 -11.39 11.95 49.94
C PHE A 14 -10.36 11.05 50.64
N PRO A 15 -10.40 10.90 51.98
CA PRO A 15 -9.49 10.01 52.68
C PRO A 15 -9.78 8.54 52.35
N ASP A 16 -8.80 7.68 52.60
CA ASP A 16 -9.02 6.23 52.54
C ASP A 16 -9.78 5.80 53.79
N TYR A 17 -10.84 5.03 53.59
CA TYR A 17 -11.67 4.50 54.67
C TYR A 17 -11.40 3.02 54.86
N ASP A 18 -11.59 2.58 56.10
CA ASP A 18 -11.63 1.17 56.43
C ASP A 18 -13.01 0.78 56.94
N TYR A 19 -13.28 -0.51 56.93
CA TYR A 19 -14.51 -1.06 57.46
C TYR A 19 -14.26 -2.35 58.21
N ASP A 20 -14.90 -2.48 59.37
CA ASP A 20 -14.88 -3.70 60.15
C ASP A 20 -16.31 -4.09 60.55
N SER A 21 -16.48 -5.37 60.86
CA SER A 21 -17.68 -5.90 61.46
C SER A 21 -17.72 -5.47 62.92
N ASN A 22 -18.82 -4.82 63.32
CA ASN A 22 -19.03 -4.38 64.70
C ASN A 22 -19.42 -5.57 65.63
N THR A 23 -18.87 -6.75 65.36
CA THR A 23 -19.14 -8.03 66.04
C THR A 23 -18.27 -8.25 67.28
N GLU A 24 -17.32 -7.38 67.57
CA GLU A 24 -16.67 -7.35 68.88
C GLU A 24 -17.40 -6.38 69.80
N PRO A 25 -17.98 -6.85 70.92
CA PRO A 25 -18.83 -6.02 71.75
C PRO A 25 -17.98 -5.03 72.55
N PHE A 26 -18.13 -3.74 72.26
CA PHE A 26 -17.71 -2.65 73.16
C PHE A 26 -18.50 -2.57 74.49
N PHE A 27 -19.17 -3.65 74.89
CA PHE A 27 -19.82 -3.80 76.18
C PHE A 27 -19.45 -5.15 76.81
N ASN A 28 -18.30 -5.19 77.49
CA ASN A 28 -18.14 -6.09 78.62
C ASN A 28 -19.01 -5.55 79.77
N GLY A 29 -20.31 -5.88 79.73
CA GLY A 29 -21.09 -5.93 80.97
C GLY A 29 -20.45 -6.93 81.93
N PRO A 30 -20.63 -6.79 83.26
CA PRO A 30 -19.90 -7.55 84.28
C PRO A 30 -20.06 -9.08 84.23
N SER A 31 -20.88 -9.62 83.32
CA SER A 31 -21.11 -11.05 83.13
C SER A 31 -20.48 -11.68 81.89
N GLY A 32 -19.80 -10.93 81.01
CA GLY A 32 -19.03 -11.51 79.89
C GLY A 32 -19.84 -12.32 78.87
N GLU A 33 -21.16 -12.14 78.79
CA GLU A 33 -21.98 -12.79 77.78
C GLU A 33 -21.99 -11.95 76.49
N SER A 34 -21.33 -12.50 75.46
CA SER A 34 -21.41 -12.01 74.08
C SER A 34 -22.86 -12.15 73.58
N LEU A 35 -23.57 -11.02 73.52
CA LEU A 35 -24.90 -10.95 72.94
C LEU A 35 -24.81 -10.38 71.51
N GLY A 36 -24.57 -11.27 70.55
CA GLY A 36 -25.03 -11.10 69.17
C GLY A 36 -23.96 -10.90 68.11
N GLY A 37 -24.05 -11.72 67.05
CA GLY A 37 -23.27 -11.57 65.84
C GLY A 37 -23.42 -12.77 64.89
N GLY A 38 -24.63 -13.05 64.42
CA GLY A 38 -24.84 -14.05 63.37
C GLY A 38 -24.14 -13.66 62.06
N SER A 39 -24.20 -14.53 61.04
CA SER A 39 -23.61 -14.35 59.69
C SER A 39 -24.12 -13.13 58.89
N THR A 40 -24.81 -12.19 59.53
CA THR A 40 -25.44 -10.97 59.01
C THR A 40 -25.04 -9.74 59.86
N GLY A 41 -23.80 -9.70 60.37
CA GLY A 41 -23.31 -8.59 61.20
C GLY A 41 -23.42 -7.23 60.51
N PHE A 42 -23.63 -6.19 61.32
CA PHE A 42 -23.58 -4.80 60.85
C PHE A 42 -22.13 -4.35 60.76
N TYR A 43 -21.78 -3.74 59.62
CA TYR A 43 -20.46 -3.18 59.39
C TYR A 43 -20.48 -1.69 59.64
N CYS A 44 -19.37 -1.17 60.12
CA CYS A 44 -19.12 0.26 60.25
C CYS A 44 -18.08 0.69 59.22
N VAL A 45 -18.14 1.95 58.79
CA VAL A 45 -17.09 2.58 57.97
C VAL A 45 -16.45 3.67 58.80
N TYR A 46 -15.13 3.62 58.89
CA TYR A 46 -14.33 4.51 59.73
C TYR A 46 -13.45 5.42 58.86
N GLY A 47 -13.22 6.62 59.38
CA GLY A 47 -12.16 7.49 58.90
C GLY A 47 -10.76 6.89 59.12
N PRO A 48 -9.70 7.60 58.68
CA PRO A 48 -8.33 7.18 58.98
C PRO A 48 -8.06 7.16 60.49
N ASP A 49 -7.27 6.18 60.92
CA ASP A 49 -6.84 6.01 62.31
C ASP A 49 -6.05 7.22 62.80
N PHE A 50 -6.08 7.44 64.10
CA PHE A 50 -5.31 8.49 64.76
C PHE A 50 -4.66 7.99 66.05
N GLU A 51 -3.63 8.71 66.49
CA GLU A 51 -2.86 8.36 67.68
C GLU A 51 -3.00 9.47 68.73
N ILE A 52 -3.28 9.08 69.97
CA ILE A 52 -3.27 9.98 71.13
C ILE A 52 -2.41 9.31 72.21
N ASP A 53 -1.39 10.02 72.70
CA ASP A 53 -0.52 9.59 73.79
C ASP A 53 0.15 8.20 73.60
N GLY A 54 0.37 7.78 72.36
CA GLY A 54 1.00 6.49 72.03
C GLY A 54 0.01 5.35 71.78
N ASP A 55 -1.29 5.58 71.97
CA ASP A 55 -2.36 4.61 71.71
C ASP A 55 -3.02 4.87 70.35
N HIS A 56 -3.23 3.81 69.57
CA HIS A 56 -3.94 3.86 68.29
C HIS A 56 -5.45 3.73 68.49
N TYR A 57 -6.20 4.60 67.84
CA TYR A 57 -7.65 4.63 67.85
C TYR A 57 -8.20 4.55 66.42
N ASP A 58 -9.27 3.79 66.26
CA ASP A 58 -10.06 3.77 65.02
C ASP A 58 -10.53 5.19 64.71
N GLY A 59 -10.53 5.54 63.42
CA GLY A 59 -11.02 6.83 62.96
C GLY A 59 -12.50 7.07 63.28
N ASN A 60 -12.95 8.31 63.11
CA ASN A 60 -14.36 8.67 63.33
C ASN A 60 -15.30 7.73 62.56
N THR A 61 -16.29 7.16 63.23
CA THR A 61 -17.36 6.38 62.58
C THR A 61 -18.17 7.28 61.68
N LEU A 62 -18.15 7.00 60.37
CA LEU A 62 -18.90 7.76 59.36
C LEU A 62 -20.22 7.08 59.02
N VAL A 63 -20.23 5.76 59.07
CA VAL A 63 -21.43 4.93 58.88
C VAL A 63 -21.44 3.90 60.01
N GLU A 64 -22.46 3.98 60.87
CA GLU A 64 -22.55 3.11 62.06
C GLU A 64 -23.15 1.73 61.75
N VAL A 65 -23.97 1.63 60.69
CA VAL A 65 -24.74 0.42 60.39
C VAL A 65 -24.92 0.27 58.89
N THR A 66 -24.21 -0.69 58.29
CA THR A 66 -24.36 -1.00 56.87
C THR A 66 -24.11 -2.48 56.59
N THR A 67 -24.43 -2.94 55.37
CA THR A 67 -24.06 -4.29 54.94
C THR A 67 -22.58 -4.32 54.53
N ARG A 68 -21.97 -5.51 54.55
CA ARG A 68 -20.59 -5.70 54.09
C ARG A 68 -20.34 -5.13 52.70
N ASP A 69 -21.26 -5.40 51.76
CA ASP A 69 -21.12 -4.97 50.37
C ASP A 69 -21.19 -3.44 50.23
N GLN A 70 -22.02 -2.79 51.03
CA GLN A 70 -22.12 -1.33 51.08
C GLN A 70 -20.86 -0.70 51.70
N ALA A 71 -20.37 -1.26 52.80
CA ALA A 71 -19.11 -0.80 53.42
C ALA A 71 -17.93 -0.93 52.45
N LYS A 72 -17.80 -2.10 51.80
CA LYS A 72 -16.80 -2.36 50.77
C LYS A 72 -16.92 -1.37 49.60
N PHE A 73 -18.14 -1.13 49.11
CA PHE A 73 -18.39 -0.15 48.04
C PHE A 73 -17.91 1.25 48.42
N ILE A 74 -18.19 1.72 49.65
CA ILE A 74 -17.79 3.04 50.11
C ILE A 74 -16.26 3.17 50.16
N CYS A 75 -15.56 2.14 50.68
CA CYS A 75 -14.10 2.16 50.78
C CYS A 75 -13.42 2.06 49.41
N GLU A 76 -13.99 1.31 48.46
CA GLU A 76 -13.44 1.16 47.11
C GLU A 76 -13.84 2.29 46.14
N ALA A 77 -14.84 3.11 46.49
CA ALA A 77 -15.40 4.14 45.60
C ALA A 77 -14.36 5.14 45.10
N LYS A 78 -13.47 5.60 45.99
CA LYS A 78 -12.39 6.53 45.64
C LYS A 78 -11.49 5.98 44.54
N ALA A 79 -10.96 4.77 44.74
CA ALA A 79 -10.08 4.11 43.78
C ALA A 79 -10.80 3.87 42.44
N GLY A 80 -12.05 3.42 42.48
CA GLY A 80 -12.86 3.21 41.28
C GLY A 80 -13.11 4.49 40.48
N ILE A 81 -13.46 5.60 41.15
CA ILE A 81 -13.70 6.89 40.51
C ILE A 81 -12.41 7.41 39.84
N LEU A 82 -11.27 7.35 40.53
CA LEU A 82 -9.99 7.82 39.98
C LEU A 82 -9.52 6.97 38.79
N ALA A 83 -9.74 5.65 38.84
CA ALA A 83 -9.45 4.75 37.72
C ALA A 83 -10.30 5.10 36.48
N LEU A 84 -11.61 5.30 36.65
CA LEU A 84 -12.51 5.70 35.57
C LEU A 84 -12.18 7.07 34.98
N ILE A 85 -11.76 8.03 35.81
CA ILE A 85 -11.31 9.35 35.34
C ILE A 85 -10.06 9.19 34.47
N THR A 86 -9.09 8.41 34.93
CA THR A 86 -7.83 8.14 34.20
C THR A 86 -8.11 7.46 32.86
N GLU A 87 -8.99 6.46 32.84
CA GLU A 87 -9.38 5.79 31.60
C GLU A 87 -10.12 6.74 30.64
N ASN A 88 -11.00 7.59 31.14
CA ASN A 88 -11.66 8.61 30.32
C ASN A 88 -10.69 9.63 29.73
N GLU A 89 -9.66 10.04 30.48
CA GLU A 89 -8.60 10.93 29.98
C GLU A 89 -7.82 10.25 28.85
N LYS A 90 -7.46 8.98 29.02
CA LYS A 90 -6.80 8.16 27.98
C LYS A 90 -7.67 8.03 26.73
N LEU A 91 -8.93 7.59 26.87
CA LEU A 91 -9.86 7.41 25.75
C LEU A 91 -10.10 8.72 24.98
N LYS A 92 -10.11 9.87 25.65
CA LYS A 92 -10.18 11.19 24.99
C LYS A 92 -8.92 11.49 24.18
N GLY A 93 -7.74 11.08 24.67
CA GLY A 93 -6.48 11.13 23.94
C GLY A 93 -6.54 10.29 22.67
N ASP A 94 -6.84 8.99 22.82
CA ASP A 94 -6.95 8.04 21.71
C ASP A 94 -7.97 8.52 20.65
N LEU A 95 -9.12 9.04 21.09
CA LEU A 95 -10.14 9.59 20.19
C LEU A 95 -9.63 10.80 19.40
N ARG A 96 -8.78 11.65 20.00
CA ARG A 96 -8.16 12.78 19.32
C ARG A 96 -7.17 12.30 18.26
N GLU A 97 -6.30 11.36 18.61
CA GLU A 97 -5.33 10.78 17.68
C GLU A 97 -6.02 10.13 16.47
N VAL A 98 -7.08 9.35 16.70
CA VAL A 98 -7.85 8.73 15.61
C VAL A 98 -8.49 9.80 14.71
N LYS A 99 -8.99 10.90 15.28
CA LYS A 99 -9.56 12.01 14.48
C LYS A 99 -8.51 12.69 13.64
N ASP A 100 -7.34 12.96 14.20
CA ASP A 100 -6.23 13.61 13.50
C ASP A 100 -5.68 12.70 12.38
N ALA A 101 -5.52 11.40 12.65
CA ALA A 101 -5.14 10.42 11.65
C ALA A 101 -6.19 10.30 10.53
N LYS A 102 -7.48 10.29 10.88
CA LYS A 102 -8.57 10.28 9.90
C LYS A 102 -8.54 11.52 9.00
N LEU A 103 -8.30 12.70 9.57
CA LEU A 103 -8.14 13.92 8.80
C LEU A 103 -6.96 13.80 7.84
N GLY A 104 -5.78 13.38 8.33
CA GLY A 104 -4.60 13.16 7.49
C GLY A 104 -4.85 12.20 6.32
N LEU A 105 -5.51 11.06 6.58
CA LEU A 105 -5.91 10.11 5.53
C LEU A 105 -6.86 10.73 4.51
N SER A 106 -7.82 11.54 4.96
CA SER A 106 -8.75 12.23 4.05
C SER A 106 -8.04 13.20 3.10
N TRP A 107 -6.99 13.90 3.56
CA TRP A 107 -6.18 14.77 2.71
C TRP A 107 -5.39 13.96 1.68
N ALA A 108 -4.70 12.91 2.12
CA ALA A 108 -3.92 12.03 1.23
C ALA A 108 -4.79 11.37 0.15
N ILE A 109 -6.01 10.95 0.50
CA ILE A 109 -6.98 10.42 -0.47
C ILE A 109 -7.33 11.48 -1.52
N GLY A 110 -7.55 12.72 -1.10
CA GLY A 110 -7.84 13.83 -2.01
C GLY A 110 -6.72 14.07 -3.03
N GLU A 111 -5.46 14.05 -2.58
CA GLU A 111 -4.29 14.22 -3.43
C GLU A 111 -4.16 13.08 -4.46
N ILE A 112 -4.22 11.82 -3.99
CA ILE A 112 -4.15 10.64 -4.85
C ILE A 112 -5.30 10.64 -5.88
N MET A 113 -6.50 11.05 -5.48
CA MET A 113 -7.63 11.17 -6.40
C MET A 113 -7.38 12.22 -7.48
N GLY A 114 -6.79 13.37 -7.12
CA GLY A 114 -6.40 14.41 -8.06
C GLY A 114 -5.37 13.91 -9.08
N GLU A 115 -4.29 13.27 -8.62
CA GLU A 115 -3.25 12.70 -9.47
C GLU A 115 -3.83 11.64 -10.43
N ARG A 116 -4.68 10.74 -9.92
CA ARG A 116 -5.34 9.71 -10.74
C ARG A 116 -6.16 10.35 -11.87
N ASP A 117 -6.89 11.41 -11.58
CA ASP A 117 -7.75 12.06 -12.57
C ASP A 117 -6.93 12.82 -13.62
N GLN A 118 -5.81 13.43 -13.22
CA GLN A 118 -4.82 13.98 -14.14
C GLN A 118 -4.24 12.90 -15.05
N LEU A 119 -3.74 11.80 -14.50
CA LEU A 119 -3.15 10.69 -15.26
C LEU A 119 -4.16 10.05 -16.23
N ARG A 120 -5.43 9.98 -15.86
CA ARG A 120 -6.50 9.51 -16.76
C ARG A 120 -6.68 10.44 -17.95
N THR A 121 -6.60 11.75 -17.73
CA THR A 121 -6.70 12.75 -18.79
C THR A 121 -5.50 12.67 -19.74
N GLU A 122 -4.29 12.56 -19.19
CA GLU A 122 -3.06 12.39 -19.98
C GLU A 122 -3.09 11.10 -20.80
N ASN A 123 -3.49 9.96 -20.21
CA ASN A 123 -3.63 8.70 -20.93
C ASN A 123 -4.68 8.75 -22.05
N ALA A 124 -5.79 9.46 -21.84
CA ALA A 124 -6.79 9.66 -22.89
C ALA A 124 -6.19 10.46 -24.06
N GLY A 125 -5.42 11.51 -23.78
CA GLY A 125 -4.73 12.31 -24.80
C GLY A 125 -3.63 11.53 -25.54
N LEU A 126 -2.85 10.73 -24.82
CA LEU A 126 -1.83 9.88 -25.43
C LEU A 126 -2.48 8.83 -26.35
N LYS A 127 -3.55 8.19 -25.89
CA LYS A 127 -4.27 7.18 -26.69
C LYS A 127 -4.77 7.75 -28.01
N THR A 128 -5.40 8.92 -28.00
CA THR A 128 -5.86 9.55 -29.24
C THR A 128 -4.69 9.98 -30.13
N GLY A 129 -3.58 10.42 -29.54
CA GLY A 129 -2.34 10.70 -30.26
C GLY A 129 -1.76 9.46 -30.96
N TYR A 130 -1.72 8.32 -30.28
CA TYR A 130 -1.26 7.05 -30.84
C TYR A 130 -2.17 6.56 -31.98
N GLU A 131 -3.49 6.63 -31.80
CA GLU A 131 -4.46 6.26 -32.84
C GLU A 131 -4.29 7.13 -34.10
N ALA A 132 -4.05 8.44 -33.94
CA ALA A 132 -3.78 9.34 -35.05
C ALA A 132 -2.45 9.01 -35.76
N TYR A 133 -1.40 8.70 -34.99
CA TYR A 133 -0.10 8.31 -35.53
C TYR A 133 -0.17 6.99 -36.30
N GLU A 134 -0.87 5.98 -35.78
CA GLU A 134 -1.09 4.70 -36.48
C GLU A 134 -1.86 4.90 -37.79
N ALA A 135 -2.91 5.73 -37.78
CA ALA A 135 -3.66 6.07 -38.99
C ALA A 135 -2.77 6.77 -40.03
N GLN A 136 -1.91 7.70 -39.61
CA GLN A 136 -0.97 8.38 -40.50
C GLN A 136 0.04 7.39 -41.11
N ASN A 137 0.60 6.50 -40.30
CA ASN A 137 1.53 5.47 -40.78
C ASN A 137 0.89 4.51 -41.78
N ALA A 138 -0.36 4.11 -41.55
CA ALA A 138 -1.11 3.28 -42.49
C ALA A 138 -1.34 3.99 -43.84
N ALA A 139 -1.62 5.29 -43.81
CA ALA A 139 -1.75 6.09 -45.03
C ALA A 139 -0.43 6.21 -45.79
N LEU A 140 0.67 6.52 -45.09
CA LEU A 140 2.00 6.61 -45.68
C LEU A 140 2.46 5.29 -46.31
N LEU A 141 2.15 4.16 -45.67
CA LEU A 141 2.48 2.84 -46.22
C LEU A 141 1.74 2.60 -47.54
N LYS A 142 0.46 2.96 -47.62
CA LYS A 142 -0.34 2.84 -48.84
C LYS A 142 0.18 3.73 -49.97
N ASP A 143 0.57 4.96 -49.65
CA ASP A 143 1.16 5.88 -50.63
C ASP A 143 2.50 5.34 -51.14
N LEU A 144 3.34 4.81 -50.25
CA LEU A 144 4.60 4.17 -50.61
C LEU A 144 4.37 2.97 -51.55
N GLU A 145 3.39 2.12 -51.27
CA GLU A 145 3.03 0.99 -52.15
C GLU A 145 2.52 1.46 -53.52
N SER A 146 1.69 2.51 -53.54
CA SER A 146 1.21 3.14 -54.77
C SER A 146 2.38 3.66 -55.61
N HIS A 147 3.29 4.42 -55.00
CA HIS A 147 4.49 4.94 -55.67
C HIS A 147 5.40 3.83 -56.19
N LYS A 148 5.61 2.75 -55.42
CA LYS A 148 6.37 1.58 -55.88
C LYS A 148 5.77 0.96 -57.15
N ARG A 149 4.44 0.83 -57.22
CA ARG A 149 3.74 0.33 -58.42
C ARG A 149 3.87 1.28 -59.60
N MET A 150 3.74 2.59 -59.37
CA MET A 150 3.92 3.61 -60.42
C MET A 150 5.34 3.57 -60.98
N LEU A 151 6.37 3.48 -60.12
CA LEU A 151 7.77 3.38 -60.52
C LEU A 151 8.03 2.12 -61.33
N LEU A 152 7.51 0.97 -60.89
CA LEU A 152 7.66 -0.29 -61.63
C LEU A 152 7.03 -0.20 -63.02
N ASN A 153 5.83 0.36 -63.14
CA ASN A 153 5.17 0.55 -64.44
C ASN A 153 5.95 1.50 -65.36
N ALA A 154 6.51 2.58 -64.80
CA ALA A 154 7.36 3.50 -65.55
C ALA A 154 8.64 2.78 -66.04
N ALA A 155 9.31 2.03 -65.18
CA ALA A 155 10.51 1.26 -65.53
C ALA A 155 10.23 0.23 -66.65
N ILE A 156 9.12 -0.51 -66.59
CA ILE A 156 8.70 -1.44 -67.66
C ILE A 156 8.48 -0.69 -68.98
N SER A 157 7.81 0.47 -68.92
CA SER A 157 7.58 1.29 -70.10
C SER A 157 8.88 1.82 -70.71
N PHE A 158 9.84 2.23 -69.89
CA PHE A 158 11.16 2.66 -70.36
C PHE A 158 11.98 1.51 -70.95
N GLY A 159 11.98 0.33 -70.32
CA GLY A 159 12.64 -0.85 -70.87
C GLY A 159 12.09 -1.25 -72.24
N ALA A 160 10.76 -1.19 -72.42
CA ALA A 160 10.13 -1.42 -73.71
C ALA A 160 10.57 -0.40 -74.78
N VAL A 161 10.76 0.87 -74.40
CA VAL A 161 11.29 1.92 -75.29
C VAL A 161 12.77 1.69 -75.59
N GLY A 162 13.59 1.33 -74.60
CA GLY A 162 15.01 1.01 -74.77
C GLY A 162 15.23 -0.15 -75.73
N ALA A 163 14.46 -1.23 -75.58
CA ALA A 163 14.46 -2.37 -76.50
C ALA A 163 14.04 -1.96 -77.93
N ALA A 164 13.02 -1.10 -78.07
CA ALA A 164 12.61 -0.57 -79.38
C ALA A 164 13.67 0.33 -80.03
N LEU A 165 14.54 0.96 -79.24
CA LEU A 165 15.66 1.80 -79.68
C LEU A 165 16.98 1.02 -79.84
N GLY A 166 16.99 -0.28 -79.56
CA GLY A 166 18.17 -1.14 -79.70
C GLY A 166 19.22 -1.02 -78.58
N GLY A 167 18.84 -0.51 -77.41
CA GLY A 167 19.73 -0.47 -76.24
C GLY A 167 19.73 -1.82 -75.50
N GLU A 168 20.92 -2.40 -75.30
CA GLU A 168 21.13 -3.56 -74.43
C GLU A 168 21.08 -3.09 -72.96
N MET A 169 20.04 -3.47 -72.23
CA MET A 169 19.76 -3.01 -70.85
C MET A 169 20.14 -4.07 -69.81
N ASP A 170 20.97 -5.05 -70.20
CA ASP A 170 21.22 -6.27 -69.44
C ASP A 170 22.21 -6.06 -68.28
N ASP A 171 23.16 -5.11 -68.44
CA ASP A 171 24.19 -4.83 -67.43
C ASP A 171 23.58 -4.11 -66.20
N ASP A 172 22.77 -3.06 -66.42
CA ASP A 172 22.13 -2.29 -65.33
C ASP A 172 21.04 -3.10 -64.60
N ALA A 173 20.36 -4.01 -65.31
CA ALA A 173 19.36 -4.90 -64.71
C ALA A 173 19.98 -5.89 -63.72
N SER A 174 21.20 -6.35 -64.01
CA SER A 174 21.96 -7.26 -63.14
C SER A 174 22.39 -6.58 -61.84
N GLU A 175 22.81 -5.31 -61.90
CA GLU A 175 23.17 -4.51 -60.70
C GLU A 175 21.94 -4.22 -59.83
N LEU A 176 20.79 -3.91 -60.45
CA LEU A 176 19.53 -3.68 -59.74
C LEU A 176 19.00 -4.95 -59.07
N GLU A 177 19.17 -6.11 -59.69
CA GLU A 177 18.82 -7.40 -59.11
C GLU A 177 19.69 -7.71 -57.87
N GLY A 178 20.98 -7.40 -57.93
CA GLY A 178 21.88 -7.52 -56.77
C GLY A 178 21.42 -6.69 -55.57
N LEU A 179 21.11 -5.41 -55.79
CA LEU A 179 20.60 -4.52 -54.75
C LEU A 179 19.25 -4.98 -54.17
N ALA A 180 18.36 -5.50 -55.01
CA ALA A 180 17.07 -6.03 -54.57
C ALA A 180 17.23 -7.29 -53.71
N GLN A 181 18.21 -8.14 -54.01
CA GLN A 181 18.53 -9.32 -53.21
C GLN A 181 19.12 -8.95 -51.85
N GLU A 182 19.98 -7.93 -51.77
CA GLU A 182 20.52 -7.42 -50.50
C GLU A 182 19.41 -6.85 -49.61
N LEU A 183 18.58 -5.95 -50.14
CA LEU A 183 17.44 -5.39 -49.41
C LEU A 183 16.46 -6.46 -48.91
N ARG A 184 16.31 -7.55 -49.67
CA ARG A 184 15.46 -8.67 -49.26
C ARG A 184 16.07 -9.43 -48.08
N LYS A 185 17.37 -9.69 -48.09
CA LYS A 185 18.07 -10.33 -46.96
C LYS A 185 17.95 -9.49 -45.70
N ASP A 186 18.16 -8.17 -45.79
CA ASP A 186 18.03 -7.27 -44.66
C ASP A 186 16.61 -7.27 -44.08
N ALA A 187 15.59 -7.27 -44.95
CA ALA A 187 14.19 -7.35 -44.53
C ALA A 187 13.84 -8.71 -43.88
N GLU A 188 14.43 -9.80 -44.35
CA GLU A 188 14.27 -11.13 -43.76
C GLU A 188 14.93 -11.22 -42.38
N ARG A 189 16.15 -10.70 -42.22
CA ARG A 189 16.83 -10.58 -40.91
C ARG A 189 16.02 -9.75 -39.91
N TYR A 190 15.47 -8.61 -40.35
CA TYR A 190 14.64 -7.76 -39.50
C TYR A 190 13.36 -8.48 -39.02
N ARG A 191 12.69 -9.19 -39.92
CA ARG A 191 11.50 -9.99 -39.57
C ARG A 191 11.85 -11.12 -38.59
N TRP A 192 12.99 -11.77 -38.80
CA TRP A 192 13.49 -12.83 -37.93
C TRP A 192 13.73 -12.32 -36.50
N LEU A 193 14.38 -11.16 -36.35
CA LEU A 193 14.60 -10.52 -35.04
C LEU A 193 13.28 -10.19 -34.33
N ARG A 194 12.30 -9.63 -35.05
CA ARG A 194 11.01 -9.23 -34.48
C ARG A 194 10.16 -10.42 -34.02
N ALA A 195 10.37 -11.61 -34.59
CA ALA A 195 9.61 -12.82 -34.29
C ALA A 195 10.28 -13.72 -33.23
N ARG A 196 11.44 -13.35 -32.67
CA ARG A 196 12.15 -14.18 -31.68
C ARG A 196 11.35 -14.34 -30.39
N ASP A 197 11.39 -15.56 -29.87
CA ASP A 197 10.90 -15.88 -28.54
C ASP A 197 11.85 -15.30 -27.46
N LEU A 198 11.28 -14.55 -26.52
CA LEU A 198 12.01 -13.91 -25.43
C LEU A 198 12.58 -14.94 -24.42
N GLU A 199 12.07 -16.17 -24.38
CA GLU A 199 12.62 -17.23 -23.51
C GLU A 199 14.04 -17.67 -23.92
N THR A 200 14.46 -17.38 -25.16
CA THR A 200 15.82 -17.66 -25.65
C THR A 200 16.87 -16.75 -25.01
N ILE A 201 16.46 -15.67 -24.32
CA ILE A 201 17.37 -14.81 -23.53
C ILE A 201 18.13 -15.63 -22.46
N ARG A 202 17.49 -16.65 -21.88
CA ARG A 202 18.07 -17.50 -20.82
C ARG A 202 18.83 -18.72 -21.34
N HIS A 203 18.54 -19.15 -22.57
CA HIS A 203 19.04 -20.40 -23.14
C HIS A 203 20.07 -20.19 -24.26
N GLY A 204 20.37 -18.94 -24.60
CA GLY A 204 21.31 -18.55 -25.64
C GLY A 204 20.59 -18.21 -26.94
N GLY A 205 20.75 -16.98 -27.41
CA GLY A 205 20.08 -16.44 -28.59
C GLY A 205 20.75 -15.16 -29.12
N VAL A 206 20.41 -14.80 -30.35
CA VAL A 206 20.89 -13.59 -31.03
C VAL A 206 19.77 -12.56 -31.07
N PHE A 207 20.02 -11.43 -30.41
CA PHE A 207 19.24 -10.20 -30.44
C PHE A 207 20.16 -9.09 -30.97
N ALA A 208 19.79 -7.82 -30.81
CA ALA A 208 20.78 -6.72 -30.83
C ALA A 208 21.84 -6.82 -29.68
N GLY A 209 21.96 -7.99 -29.08
CA GLY A 209 23.07 -8.50 -28.31
C GLY A 209 23.03 -10.03 -28.29
N GLN A 210 24.15 -10.68 -27.99
CA GLN A 210 24.28 -12.13 -27.90
C GLN A 210 24.13 -12.60 -26.46
N THR A 211 23.20 -13.52 -26.20
CA THR A 211 23.07 -14.19 -24.90
C THR A 211 23.68 -15.59 -24.93
N PRO A 212 24.19 -16.12 -23.80
CA PRO A 212 24.28 -15.50 -22.46
C PRO A 212 25.49 -14.57 -22.29
N SER A 213 26.36 -14.46 -23.30
CA SER A 213 27.62 -13.70 -23.25
C SER A 213 27.43 -12.18 -23.00
N ASN A 214 26.21 -11.68 -23.16
CA ASN A 214 25.80 -10.29 -22.96
C ASN A 214 26.67 -9.29 -23.77
N VAL A 215 26.99 -9.66 -25.00
CA VAL A 215 27.76 -8.83 -25.94
C VAL A 215 26.78 -8.04 -26.80
N VAL A 216 26.94 -6.73 -26.89
CA VAL A 216 26.13 -5.90 -27.81
C VAL A 216 26.67 -6.10 -29.23
N LEU A 217 25.79 -6.45 -30.17
CA LEU A 217 26.12 -6.64 -31.59
C LEU A 217 25.46 -5.52 -32.41
N ASN A 218 26.15 -5.01 -33.42
CA ASN A 218 25.63 -4.00 -34.34
C ASN A 218 26.13 -4.22 -35.77
N GLY A 219 25.45 -3.61 -36.75
CA GLY A 219 25.85 -3.62 -38.16
C GLY A 219 26.14 -5.03 -38.69
N ASP A 220 27.23 -5.15 -39.45
CA ASP A 220 27.63 -6.38 -40.14
C ASP A 220 27.84 -7.57 -39.17
N ASP A 221 28.30 -7.31 -37.95
CA ASP A 221 28.51 -8.35 -36.94
C ASP A 221 27.17 -8.96 -36.48
N LEU A 222 26.13 -8.13 -36.33
CA LEU A 222 24.79 -8.59 -36.01
C LEU A 222 24.21 -9.42 -37.18
N ASP A 223 24.36 -8.92 -38.39
CA ASP A 223 23.84 -9.56 -39.59
C ASP A 223 24.47 -10.93 -39.84
N ALA A 224 25.80 -11.04 -39.69
CA ALA A 224 26.51 -12.31 -39.82
C ALA A 224 26.06 -13.35 -38.78
N ASN A 225 25.79 -12.92 -37.54
CA ASN A 225 25.30 -13.80 -36.49
C ASN A 225 23.85 -14.25 -36.74
N ILE A 226 22.98 -13.35 -37.23
CA ILE A 226 21.62 -13.71 -37.61
C ILE A 226 21.64 -14.72 -38.76
N ASP A 227 22.44 -14.47 -39.80
CA ASP A 227 22.56 -15.36 -40.96
C ASP A 227 23.10 -16.74 -40.55
N ALA A 228 24.08 -16.79 -39.65
CA ALA A 228 24.62 -18.04 -39.13
C ALA A 228 23.53 -18.87 -38.41
N VAL A 229 22.67 -18.22 -37.62
CA VAL A 229 21.57 -18.91 -36.92
C VAL A 229 20.45 -19.30 -37.87
N MET A 230 20.05 -18.42 -38.80
CA MET A 230 19.04 -18.73 -39.82
C MET A 230 19.47 -19.89 -40.73
N GLY A 231 20.75 -19.97 -41.08
CA GLY A 231 21.31 -21.02 -41.94
C GLY A 231 21.46 -22.39 -41.27
N GLN A 232 21.47 -22.46 -39.93
CA GLN A 232 21.62 -23.73 -39.19
C GLN A 232 20.31 -24.50 -39.01
N GLY A 233 19.15 -23.89 -39.32
CA GLY A 233 17.84 -24.51 -39.13
C GLY A 233 17.49 -24.67 -37.65
N GLU A 234 16.23 -24.45 -37.30
CA GLU A 234 15.72 -24.58 -35.92
C GLU A 234 15.97 -26.00 -35.38
N GLN A 235 17.10 -26.21 -34.70
CA GLN A 235 17.34 -27.38 -33.87
C GLN A 235 17.31 -26.97 -32.41
N SER A 236 16.10 -27.11 -31.87
CA SER A 236 15.73 -27.57 -30.52
C SER A 236 14.92 -26.58 -29.68
#